data_AF-A0A3C2E743-F1
#
_entry.id   AF-A0A3C2E743-F1
#
_cell.length_a   1.000
_cell.length_b   1.000
_cell.length_c   1.000
_cell.angle_alpha   90.00
_cell.angle_beta   90.00
_cell.angle_gamma   90.00
#
_symmetry.space_group_name_H-M   'P 1'
#
loop_
_entity.id
_entity.type
_entity.pdbx_description
1 polymer ?
#
loop_
_entity_poly.entity_id
_entity_poly.type
_entity_poly.pdbx_seq_one_letter_code
_entity_poly.pdbx_strand_id
1 'polypeptide(L)' 'PLEGVIDFGAEKSRLDKEIARVAGEIERLDRKLGNQKFVANAPPEVVEGEKDKRAGYAAEKDALEAARSRLP' A
#
# COMPACT_ATOMS: atom_id res chain seq x y z
N PRO A 1 18.05 5.51 -33.41
CA PRO A 1 17.06 4.94 -32.47
C PRO A 1 17.77 4.49 -31.18
N LEU A 2 17.66 5.27 -30.11
CA LEU A 2 18.12 4.81 -28.80
C LEU A 2 17.03 3.86 -28.28
N GLU A 3 17.14 2.59 -28.64
CA GLU A 3 16.41 1.50 -27.97
C GLU A 3 16.75 1.60 -26.49
N GLY A 4 15.85 2.24 -25.75
CA GLY A 4 15.96 2.45 -24.33
C GLY A 4 15.98 1.09 -23.65
N VAL A 5 17.15 0.67 -23.20
CA VAL A 5 17.29 -0.43 -22.27
C VAL A 5 16.51 -0.04 -21.02
N ILE A 6 15.28 -0.53 -20.91
CA ILE A 6 14.52 -0.46 -19.67
C ILE A 6 15.29 -1.35 -18.70
N ASP A 7 15.89 -0.75 -17.68
CA ASP A 7 16.47 -1.50 -16.58
C ASP A 7 15.32 -2.09 -15.74
N PHE A 8 14.88 -3.28 -16.14
CA PHE A 8 13.85 -4.03 -15.43
C PHE A 8 14.26 -4.35 -13.99
N GLY A 9 15.55 -4.44 -13.69
CA GLY A 9 16.05 -4.63 -12.32
C GLY A 9 15.79 -3.40 -11.46
N ALA A 10 16.14 -2.22 -11.97
CA ALA A 10 15.84 -0.95 -11.32
C ALA A 10 14.32 -0.73 -11.15
N GLU A 11 13.53 -1.07 -12.16
CA GLU A 11 12.07 -0.95 -12.12
C GLU A 11 11.44 -1.86 -11.07
N LYS A 12 11.86 -3.13 -11.05
CA LYS A 12 11.45 -4.11 -10.03
C LYS A 12 11.79 -3.61 -8.63
N SER A 13 13.01 -3.11 -8.44
CA SER A 13 13.47 -2.55 -7.15
C SER A 13 12.65 -1.33 -6.70
N ARG A 14 12.28 -0.45 -7.64
CA ARG A 14 11.42 0.70 -7.33
C ARG A 14 10.03 0.23 -6.86
N LEU A 15 9.40 -0.66 -7.61
CA LEU A 15 8.08 -1.20 -7.26
C LEU A 15 8.11 -1.96 -5.93
N ASP A 16 9.14 -2.77 -5.67
CA ASP A 16 9.26 -3.51 -4.41
C ASP A 16 9.36 -2.55 -3.20
N LYS A 17 10.05 -1.41 -3.35
CA LYS A 17 10.10 -0.35 -2.32
C LYS A 17 8.76 0.33 -2.13
N GLU A 18 8.03 0.60 -3.20
CA GLU A 18 6.69 1.21 -3.11
C GLU A 18 5.69 0.25 -2.46
N ILE A 19 5.71 -1.04 -2.83
CA ILE A 19 4.90 -2.09 -2.19
C ILE A 19 5.23 -2.16 -0.70
N ALA A 20 6.51 -2.16 -0.32
CA ALA A 20 6.92 -2.20 1.08
C ALA A 20 6.45 -0.96 1.87
N ARG A 21 6.51 0.23 1.26
CA ARG A 21 5.99 1.47 1.87
C ARG A 21 4.49 1.34 2.14
N VAL A 22 3.71 0.97 1.13
CA VAL A 22 2.25 0.88 1.24
C VAL A 22 1.85 -0.23 2.21
N ALA A 23 2.53 -1.37 2.19
CA ALA A 23 2.32 -2.45 3.16
C ALA A 23 2.55 -1.99 4.61
N GLY A 24 3.56 -1.15 4.86
CA GLY A 24 3.80 -0.56 6.18
C GLY A 24 2.68 0.39 6.63
N GLU A 25 2.09 1.16 5.72
CA GLU A 25 0.92 2.00 6.05
C GLU A 25 -0.33 1.16 6.35
N ILE A 26 -0.55 0.08 5.61
CA ILE A 26 -1.63 -0.89 5.90
C ILE A 26 -1.43 -1.49 7.30
N GLU A 27 -0.22 -1.95 7.64
CA GLU A 27 0.05 -2.54 8.96
C GLU A 27 -0.23 -1.55 10.11
N ARG A 28 0.15 -0.28 9.94
CA ARG A 28 -0.13 0.77 10.92
C ARG A 28 -1.62 0.98 11.11
N LEU A 29 -2.38 1.04 10.02
CA LEU A 29 -3.84 1.21 10.06
C LEU A 29 -4.51 -0.03 10.66
N ASP A 30 -4.09 -1.23 10.29
CA ASP A 30 -4.60 -2.49 10.85
C ASP A 30 -4.34 -2.58 12.35
N ARG A 31 -3.17 -2.15 12.82
CA ARG A 31 -2.86 -2.07 14.26
C ARG A 31 -3.76 -1.06 14.98
N LYS A 32 -4.03 0.09 14.36
CA LYS A 32 -4.90 1.13 14.92
C LYS A 32 -6.36 0.69 14.97
N LEU A 33 -6.87 0.12 13.89
CA LEU A 33 -8.24 -0.38 13.75
C LEU A 33 -8.48 -1.65 14.57
N GLY A 34 -7.46 -2.47 14.80
CA GLY A 34 -7.52 -3.62 15.70
C GLY A 34 -7.46 -3.25 17.19
N ASN A 35 -7.10 -2.01 17.52
CA ASN A 35 -7.07 -1.53 18.90
C ASN A 35 -8.49 -1.20 19.38
N GLN A 36 -9.07 -2.09 20.20
CA GLN A 36 -10.42 -1.92 20.76
C GLN A 36 -10.62 -0.59 21.50
N LYS A 37 -9.58 -0.06 22.18
CA LYS A 37 -9.69 1.24 22.85
C LYS A 37 -9.83 2.38 21.85
N PHE A 38 -9.16 2.31 20.69
CA PHE A 38 -9.33 3.32 19.66
C PHE A 38 -10.73 3.23 19.06
N VAL A 39 -11.17 2.03 18.65
CA VAL A 39 -12.49 1.83 18.01
C VAL A 39 -13.64 2.21 18.95
N ALA A 40 -13.53 1.92 20.24
CA ALA A 40 -14.59 2.23 21.21
C ALA A 40 -14.69 3.72 21.58
N ASN A 41 -13.60 4.48 21.46
CA ASN A 41 -13.55 5.88 21.93
C ASN A 41 -13.43 6.91 20.81
N ALA A 42 -12.98 6.52 19.62
CA ALA A 42 -12.89 7.42 18.49
C ALA A 42 -14.27 7.70 17.89
N PRO A 43 -14.52 8.92 17.38
CA PRO A 43 -15.74 9.21 16.64
C PRO A 43 -15.91 8.24 15.46
N PRO A 44 -17.15 7.80 15.15
CA PRO A 44 -17.41 6.87 14.05
C PRO A 44 -16.82 7.31 12.72
N GLU A 45 -16.92 8.60 12.39
CA GLU A 45 -16.37 9.18 11.16
C GLU A 45 -14.83 9.08 11.08
N VAL A 46 -14.15 9.11 12.22
CA VAL A 46 -12.71 8.90 12.27
C VAL A 46 -12.38 7.43 12.03
N VAL A 47 -13.12 6.50 12.64
CA VAL A 47 -12.91 5.06 12.43
C VAL A 47 -13.16 4.68 10.97
N GLU A 48 -14.26 5.16 10.37
CA GLU A 48 -14.56 4.92 8.96
C GLU A 48 -13.50 5.55 8.04
N GLY A 49 -13.07 6.78 8.32
CA GLY A 49 -12.00 7.40 7.54
C GLY A 49 -10.67 6.63 7.59
N GLU A 50 -10.34 5.98 8.70
CA GLU A 50 -9.15 5.11 8.79
C GLU A 50 -9.35 3.77 8.04
N LYS A 51 -10.57 3.22 8.02
CA LYS A 51 -10.90 2.03 7.20
C LYS A 51 -10.82 2.36 5.71
N ASP A 52 -11.33 3.51 5.29
CA ASP A 52 -11.28 3.96 3.90
C ASP A 52 -9.84 4.18 3.43
N LYS A 53 -9.00 4.82 4.26
CA LYS A 53 -7.56 4.94 3.99
C LYS A 53 -6.90 3.57 3.83
N ARG A 54 -7.23 2.62 4.70
CA ARG A 54 -6.68 1.25 4.66
C ARG A 54 -7.12 0.52 3.39
N ALA A 55 -8.36 0.68 2.97
CA ALA A 55 -8.86 0.15 1.70
C ALA A 55 -8.16 0.79 0.50
N GLY A 56 -7.92 2.11 0.52
CA GLY A 56 -7.18 2.82 -0.50
C GLY A 56 -5.75 2.29 -0.66
N TYR A 57 -5.02 2.14 0.44
CA TYR A 57 -3.67 1.56 0.40
C TYR A 57 -3.67 0.10 -0.04
N ALA A 58 -4.67 -0.70 0.35
CA ALA A 58 -4.79 -2.08 -0.13
C ALA A 58 -4.95 -2.13 -1.67
N ALA A 59 -5.82 -1.28 -2.23
CA ALA A 59 -6.00 -1.18 -3.68
C ALA A 59 -4.72 -0.70 -4.41
N GLU A 60 -4.00 0.28 -3.83
CA GLU A 60 -2.71 0.75 -4.35
C GLU A 60 -1.67 -0.38 -4.36
N LYS A 61 -1.56 -1.13 -3.26
CA LYS A 61 -0.64 -2.28 -3.15
C LYS A 61 -0.96 -3.33 -4.20
N ASP A 62 -2.22 -3.70 -4.38
CA ASP A 62 -2.64 -4.70 -5.37
C ASP A 62 -2.28 -4.26 -6.79
N ALA A 63 -2.46 -2.98 -7.11
CA ALA A 63 -2.08 -2.42 -8.41
C ALA A 63 -0.56 -2.45 -8.64
N LEU A 64 0.23 -2.12 -7.61
CA LEU A 64 1.69 -2.18 -7.65
C LEU A 64 2.20 -3.62 -7.80
N GLU A 65 1.61 -4.57 -7.07
CA GLU A 65 1.95 -5.99 -7.18
C GLU A 65 1.61 -6.55 -8.56
N ALA A 66 0.47 -6.17 -9.12
CA ALA A 66 0.09 -6.53 -10.48
C ALA A 66 1.03 -5.91 -11.54
N ALA A 67 1.52 -4.68 -11.33
CA ALA A 67 2.53 -4.08 -12.20
C ALA A 67 3.86 -4.83 -12.07
N ARG A 68 4.29 -5.14 -10.85
CA ARG A 68 5.53 -5.85 -10.55
C ARG A 68 5.56 -7.27 -11.14
N SER A 69 4.42 -7.95 -11.16
CA SER A 69 4.30 -9.31 -11.72
C SER A 69 4.32 -9.34 -13.25
N ARG A 70 4.07 -8.20 -13.92
CA ARG A 70 4.11 -8.09 -15.39
C ARG A 70 5.51 -7.81 -15.93
N LEU A 71 6.48 -7.50 -15.07
CA LEU A 71 7.86 -7.22 -15.47
C LEU A 71 8.64 -8.53 -15.71
N PRO A 72 9.43 -8.62 -16.80
CA PRO A 72 10.27 -9.78 -17.10
C PRO A 72 11.36 -9.95 -16.05
#